data_AF-A0ABD5WPN9-F1
#
_entry.id   AF-A0ABD5WPN9-F1
#
_cell.length_a   1.000
_cell.length_b   1.000
_cell.length_c   1.000
_cell.angle_alpha   90.00
_cell.angle_beta   90.00
_cell.angle_gamma   90.00
#
_symmetry.space_group_name_H-M   'P 1'
#
loop_
_entity.id
_entity.type
_entity.pdbx_description
1 polymer ?
#
loop_
_entity_poly.entity_id
_entity_poly.type
_entity_poly.pdbx_seq_one_letter_code
_entity_poly.pdbx_strand_id
1 'polypeptide(L)'
;MVGFLLGGVGLGLLLREVLGYPLASEAVYWVGVAGFLAVWQGTSLSLFDERDRALERRASQLTLTLLAPVLAVAASVARVLPRVSDYTVPAAVWPALYGFVGVYALFGVVYLALRYRP
;
A
#
# COMPACT_ATOMS: atom_id res chain seq x y z
N MET A 1 9.51 13.54 -4.55
CA MET A 1 8.95 12.24 -4.12
C MET A 1 8.03 11.62 -5.17
N VAL A 2 6.92 12.29 -5.55
CA VAL A 2 5.95 11.75 -6.52
C VAL A 2 6.58 11.36 -7.86
N GLY A 3 7.45 12.19 -8.44
CA GLY A 3 8.14 11.85 -9.70
C GLY A 3 9.03 10.61 -9.60
N PHE A 4 9.69 10.38 -8.46
CA PHE A 4 10.50 9.18 -8.24
C PHE A 4 9.61 7.94 -8.09
N LEU A 5 8.49 8.05 -7.36
CA LEU A 5 7.51 6.96 -7.24
C LEU A 5 6.89 6.61 -8.59
N LEU A 6 6.42 7.61 -9.34
CA LEU A 6 5.84 7.41 -10.68
C LEU A 6 6.88 6.87 -11.66
N GLY A 7 8.12 7.37 -11.62
CA GLY A 7 9.21 6.88 -12.44
C GLY A 7 9.59 5.43 -12.12
N GLY A 8 9.69 5.07 -10.84
CA GLY A 8 9.97 3.71 -10.40
C GLY A 8 8.85 2.73 -10.76
N VAL A 9 7.59 3.12 -10.53
CA VAL A 9 6.41 2.32 -10.93
C VAL A 9 6.36 2.16 -12.45
N GLY A 10 6.55 3.26 -13.20
CA GLY A 10 6.54 3.23 -14.65
C GLY A 10 7.65 2.33 -15.22
N LEU A 11 8.86 2.42 -14.66
CA LEU A 11 9.98 1.55 -15.05
C LEU A 11 9.69 0.08 -14.73
N GLY A 12 9.15 -0.22 -13.54
CA GLY A 12 8.78 -1.59 -13.18
C GLY A 12 7.72 -2.17 -14.13
N LEU A 13 6.66 -1.42 -14.43
CA LEU A 13 5.63 -1.84 -15.37
C LEU A 13 6.19 -2.04 -16.78
N LEU A 14 7.05 -1.14 -17.26
CA LEU A 14 7.72 -1.29 -18.56
C LEU A 14 8.54 -2.59 -18.60
N LEU A 15 9.36 -2.83 -17.57
CA LEU A 15 10.20 -4.03 -17.49
C LEU A 15 9.38 -5.31 -17.49
N ARG A 16 8.30 -5.37 -16.70
CA ARG A 16 7.49 -6.58 -16.55
C ARG A 16 6.53 -6.81 -17.71
N GLU A 17 5.73 -5.81 -18.06
CA GLU A 17 4.58 -5.98 -18.97
C GLU A 17 4.96 -5.80 -20.45
N VAL A 18 5.98 -4.99 -20.74
CA VAL A 18 6.37 -4.67 -22.13
C VAL A 18 7.64 -5.41 -22.55
N LEU A 19 8.65 -5.45 -21.67
CA LEU A 19 9.96 -6.00 -22.00
C LEU A 19 10.16 -7.46 -21.55
N GLY A 20 9.23 -8.02 -20.76
CA GLY A 20 9.27 -9.43 -20.35
C GLY A 20 10.35 -9.78 -19.32
N TYR A 21 10.81 -8.80 -18.53
CA TYR A 21 11.82 -8.97 -17.47
C TYR A 21 11.21 -8.85 -16.06
N PRO A 22 10.43 -9.84 -15.59
CA PRO A 22 9.75 -9.77 -14.29
C PRO A 22 10.72 -9.71 -13.11
N LEU A 23 11.85 -10.43 -13.17
CA LEU A 23 12.85 -10.41 -12.10
C LEU A 23 13.58 -9.07 -12.01
N ALA A 24 13.86 -8.44 -13.15
CA ALA A 24 14.47 -7.11 -13.17
C ALA A 24 13.50 -6.05 -12.63
N SER A 25 12.21 -6.14 -12.99
CA SER A 25 11.16 -5.29 -12.40
C SER A 25 11.12 -5.42 -10.88
N GLU A 26 11.15 -6.66 -10.37
CA GLU A 26 11.13 -6.92 -8.93
C GLU A 26 12.39 -6.39 -8.24
N ALA A 27 13.56 -6.53 -8.87
CA ALA A 27 14.80 -5.98 -8.35
C ALA A 27 14.75 -4.45 -8.25
N VAL A 28 14.19 -3.76 -9.26
CA VAL A 28 13.99 -2.29 -9.22
C VAL A 28 13.11 -1.89 -8.04
N TYR A 29 12.02 -2.63 -7.79
CA TYR A 29 11.16 -2.40 -6.64
C TYR A 29 11.93 -2.52 -5.32
N TRP A 30 12.65 -3.61 -5.10
CA TRP A 30 13.42 -3.82 -3.86
C TRP A 30 14.58 -2.86 -3.67
N VAL A 31 15.28 -2.50 -4.75
CA VAL A 31 16.32 -1.45 -4.70
C VAL A 31 15.71 -0.12 -4.29
N GLY A 32 14.52 0.22 -4.78
CA GLY A 32 13.78 1.41 -4.33
C GLY A 32 13.47 1.38 -2.83
N VAL A 33 13.00 0.24 -2.32
CA VAL A 33 12.73 0.05 -0.88
C VAL A 33 14.01 0.18 -0.05
N ALA A 34 15.08 -0.51 -0.44
CA ALA A 34 16.36 -0.47 0.25
C ALA A 34 16.98 0.93 0.23
N GLY A 35 16.90 1.63 -0.91
CA GLY A 35 17.36 3.00 -1.06
C GLY A 35 16.59 3.97 -0.17
N PHE A 36 15.26 3.81 -0.07
CA PHE A 36 14.45 4.58 0.88
C PHE A 36 14.91 4.35 2.33
N LEU A 37 15.09 3.10 2.74
CA LEU A 37 15.54 2.78 4.11
C LEU A 37 16.93 3.34 4.40
N ALA A 38 17.86 3.25 3.44
CA ALA A 38 19.21 3.78 3.57
C ALA A 38 19.19 5.31 3.73
N VAL A 39 18.37 6.03 2.96
CA VAL A 39 18.21 7.48 3.10
C VAL A 39 17.53 7.84 4.42
N TRP A 40 16.46 7.13 4.77
CA TRP A 40 15.70 7.39 5.99
C TRP A 40 16.56 7.23 7.26
N GLN A 41 17.40 6.20 7.31
CA GLN A 41 18.31 5.98 8.45
C GLN A 41 19.58 6.82 8.38
N GLY A 42 20.05 7.18 7.18
CA GLY A 42 21.34 7.85 6.97
C GLY A 42 21.29 9.37 6.97
N THR A 43 20.12 10.00 6.86
CA THR A 43 20.01 11.46 6.82
C THR A 43 19.83 12.09 8.20
N SER A 44 20.54 13.18 8.48
CA SER A 44 20.36 14.02 9.69
C SER A 44 19.30 15.11 9.50
N LEU A 45 18.74 15.23 8.30
CA LEU A 45 17.75 16.26 7.98
C LEU A 45 16.37 15.90 8.55
N SER A 46 15.73 16.85 9.24
CA SER A 46 14.31 16.72 9.55
C SER A 46 13.51 16.99 8.28
N LEU A 47 13.22 15.92 7.54
CA LEU A 47 12.55 16.00 6.22
C LEU A 47 11.09 16.50 6.28
N PHE A 48 10.46 16.49 7.45
CA PHE A 48 9.05 16.85 7.61
C PHE A 48 8.88 17.88 8.73
N ASP A 49 8.34 19.04 8.37
CA ASP A 49 7.96 20.08 9.31
C ASP A 49 6.58 19.76 9.97
N GLU A 50 6.10 20.66 10.82
CA GLU A 50 4.81 20.48 11.49
C GLU A 50 3.62 20.42 10.52
N ARG A 51 3.68 21.21 9.43
CA ARG A 51 2.63 21.28 8.43
C ARG A 51 2.57 19.98 7.63
N ASP A 52 3.72 19.45 7.22
CA ASP A 52 3.80 18.18 6.52
C ASP A 52 3.29 17.03 7.40
N ARG A 53 3.66 17.00 8.68
CA ARG A 53 3.13 16.00 9.63
C ARG A 53 1.62 16.12 9.83
N ALA A 54 1.07 17.32 9.79
CA ALA A 54 -0.37 17.53 9.88
C ALA A 54 -1.10 17.07 8.60
N LEU A 55 -0.51 17.36 7.43
CA LEU A 55 -1.01 16.87 6.14
C LEU A 55 -0.98 15.35 6.06
N GLU A 56 0.15 14.73 6.43
CA GLU A 56 0.32 13.27 6.40
C GLU A 56 -0.69 12.56 7.28
N ARG A 57 -0.94 13.07 8.50
CA ARG A 57 -1.98 12.54 9.40
C ARG A 57 -3.38 12.61 8.78
N ARG A 58 -3.75 13.76 8.21
CA ARG A 58 -5.07 13.94 7.57
C ARG A 58 -5.21 13.05 6.33
N ALA A 59 -4.17 13.00 5.49
CA ALA A 59 -4.15 12.19 4.28
C ALA A 59 -4.24 10.70 4.62
N SER A 60 -3.50 10.21 5.62
CA SER A 60 -3.54 8.83 6.09
C SER A 60 -4.93 8.45 6.60
N GLN A 61 -5.52 9.29 7.46
CA GLN A 61 -6.85 9.05 7.99
C GLN A 61 -7.92 9.05 6.89
N LEU A 62 -7.89 10.03 5.99
CA LEU A 62 -8.84 10.12 4.89
C LEU A 62 -8.69 8.91 3.94
N THR A 63 -7.46 8.52 3.63
CA THR A 63 -7.17 7.36 2.77
C THR A 63 -7.72 6.07 3.37
N LEU A 64 -7.47 5.80 4.65
CA LEU A 64 -8.04 4.63 5.33
C LEU A 64 -9.57 4.70 5.40
N THR A 65 -10.13 5.90 5.64
CA THR A 65 -11.59 6.07 5.69
C THR A 65 -12.24 5.79 4.33
N LEU A 66 -11.63 6.22 3.24
CA LEU A 66 -12.14 6.02 1.88
C LEU A 66 -11.85 4.61 1.34
N LEU A 67 -10.74 4.00 1.74
CA LEU A 67 -10.36 2.66 1.29
C LEU A 67 -11.27 1.59 1.89
N ALA A 68 -11.75 1.77 3.12
CA ALA A 68 -12.64 0.81 3.79
C ALA A 68 -13.91 0.48 3.00
N PRO A 69 -14.73 1.45 2.54
CA PRO A 69 -15.92 1.15 1.73
C PRO A 69 -15.56 0.56 0.36
N VAL A 70 -14.46 1.00 -0.26
CA VAL A 70 -14.00 0.42 -1.54
C VAL A 70 -13.69 -1.07 -1.38
N LEU A 71 -12.97 -1.44 -0.33
CA LEU A 71 -12.66 -2.83 -0.03
C LEU A 71 -13.90 -3.63 0.38
N ALA A 72 -14.85 -3.03 1.08
CA ALA A 72 -16.11 -3.67 1.42
C ALA A 72 -16.92 -4.05 0.16
N VAL A 73 -16.98 -3.13 -0.82
CA VAL A 73 -17.59 -3.39 -2.13
C VAL A 73 -16.81 -4.48 -2.88
N ALA A 74 -15.49 -4.37 -2.97
CA ALA A 74 -14.65 -5.37 -3.65
C ALA A 74 -14.82 -6.77 -3.05
N ALA A 75 -14.82 -6.89 -1.73
CA ALA A 75 -15.03 -8.16 -1.03
C ALA A 75 -16.47 -8.68 -1.22
N SER A 76 -17.46 -7.78 -1.29
CA SER A 76 -18.85 -8.16 -1.59
C SER A 76 -18.96 -8.76 -2.99
N VAL A 77 -18.41 -8.09 -4.01
CA VAL A 77 -18.36 -8.57 -5.39
C VAL A 77 -17.65 -9.92 -5.45
N ALA A 78 -16.49 -10.07 -4.80
CA ALA A 78 -15.74 -11.32 -4.76
C ALA A 78 -16.54 -12.49 -4.13
N ARG A 79 -17.46 -12.23 -3.19
CA ARG A 79 -18.32 -13.27 -2.60
C ARG A 79 -19.53 -13.61 -3.47
N VAL A 80 -20.16 -12.59 -4.07
CA VAL A 80 -21.46 -12.73 -4.75
C VAL A 80 -21.31 -13.13 -6.21
N LEU A 81 -20.33 -12.57 -6.92
CA LEU A 81 -20.17 -12.78 -8.37
C LEU A 81 -20.08 -14.27 -8.77
N PRO A 82 -19.34 -15.14 -8.07
CA PRO A 82 -19.30 -16.57 -8.38
C PRO A 82 -20.62 -17.32 -8.12
N ARG A 83 -21.59 -16.70 -7.45
CA ARG A 83 -22.90 -17.28 -7.16
C ARG A 83 -23.96 -16.90 -8.19
N VAL A 84 -23.71 -15.85 -8.97
CA VAL A 84 -24.66 -15.27 -9.92
C VAL A 84 -24.12 -15.24 -11.35
N SER A 85 -22.94 -15.82 -11.58
CA SER A 85 -22.28 -15.90 -12.88
C SER A 85 -21.32 -17.08 -12.93
N ASP A 86 -20.83 -17.41 -14.13
CA ASP A 86 -19.79 -18.43 -14.34
C ASP A 86 -18.36 -17.93 -14.00
N TYR A 87 -18.24 -16.71 -13.48
CA TYR A 87 -16.94 -16.13 -13.14
C TYR A 87 -16.37 -16.74 -11.87
N THR A 88 -15.12 -17.20 -11.95
CA THR A 88 -14.35 -17.66 -10.80
C THR A 88 -13.37 -16.58 -10.34
N VAL A 89 -13.44 -16.21 -9.06
CA VAL A 89 -12.51 -15.25 -8.47
C VAL A 89 -11.14 -15.93 -8.28
N PRO A 90 -10.04 -15.34 -8.78
CA PRO A 90 -8.70 -15.90 -8.59
C PRO A 90 -8.37 -16.09 -7.11
N ALA A 91 -7.80 -17.24 -6.75
CA ALA A 91 -7.50 -17.59 -5.36
C ALA A 91 -6.62 -16.54 -4.65
N ALA A 92 -5.75 -15.85 -5.39
CA ALA A 92 -4.88 -14.79 -4.89
C ALA A 92 -5.61 -13.53 -4.39
N VAL A 93 -6.88 -13.32 -4.77
CA VAL A 93 -7.67 -12.16 -4.32
C VAL A 93 -7.96 -12.22 -2.82
N TRP A 94 -8.19 -13.40 -2.25
CA TRP A 94 -8.51 -13.54 -0.83
C TRP A 94 -7.35 -13.15 0.08
N PRO A 95 -6.12 -13.67 -0.09
CA PRO A 95 -4.95 -13.20 0.66
C PRO A 95 -4.73 -11.69 0.52
N ALA A 96 -4.93 -11.11 -0.65
CA ALA A 96 -4.79 -9.67 -0.87
C ALA A 96 -5.81 -8.88 -0.04
N LEU A 97 -7.09 -9.29 -0.04
CA LEU A 97 -8.13 -8.67 0.79
C LEU A 97 -7.82 -8.81 2.29
N TYR A 98 -7.35 -9.98 2.74
CA TYR A 98 -6.93 -10.17 4.12
C TYR A 98 -5.69 -9.34 4.50
N GLY A 99 -4.79 -9.07 3.54
CA GLY A 99 -3.68 -8.13 3.73
C GLY A 99 -4.18 -6.74 4.13
N PHE A 100 -5.20 -6.22 3.44
CA PHE A 100 -5.82 -4.95 3.82
C PHE A 100 -6.53 -5.01 5.18
N VAL A 101 -7.19 -6.12 5.52
CA VAL A 101 -7.72 -6.32 6.88
C VAL A 101 -6.60 -6.21 7.92
N GLY A 102 -5.43 -6.80 7.63
CA GLY A 102 -4.23 -6.66 8.44
C GLY A 102 -3.80 -5.22 8.67
N VAL A 103 -3.89 -4.35 7.65
CA VAL A 103 -3.60 -2.91 7.79
C VAL A 103 -4.54 -2.24 8.78
N TYR A 104 -5.86 -2.48 8.70
CA TYR A 104 -6.81 -1.91 9.66
C TYR A 104 -6.65 -2.49 11.08
N ALA A 105 -6.37 -3.79 11.19
CA ALA A 105 -6.09 -4.42 12.47
C ALA A 105 -4.84 -3.82 13.12
N LEU A 106 -3.75 -3.66 12.35
CA LEU A 106 -2.52 -3.02 12.81
C LEU A 106 -2.77 -1.57 13.22
N PHE A 107 -3.52 -0.80 12.43
CA PHE A 107 -3.92 0.55 12.79
C PHE A 107 -4.66 0.58 14.13
N GLY A 108 -5.63 -0.33 14.34
CA GLY A 108 -6.37 -0.44 15.60
C GLY A 108 -5.45 -0.77 16.78
N VAL A 109 -4.55 -1.73 16.63
CA VAL A 109 -3.57 -2.11 17.67
C VAL A 109 -2.66 -0.93 18.02
N VAL A 110 -2.08 -0.26 17.01
CA VAL A 110 -1.20 0.90 17.21
C VAL A 110 -1.96 2.04 17.87
N TYR A 111 -3.18 2.33 17.42
CA TYR A 111 -4.02 3.37 18.01
C TYR A 111 -4.30 3.11 19.49
N LEU A 112 -4.69 1.88 19.85
CA LEU A 112 -4.95 1.50 21.25
C LEU A 112 -3.67 1.59 22.08
N ALA A 113 -2.55 1.09 21.55
CA ALA A 113 -1.25 1.15 22.24
C ALA A 113 -0.81 2.59 22.53
N LEU A 114 -1.00 3.51 21.57
CA LEU A 114 -0.69 4.93 21.77
C LEU A 114 -1.68 5.62 22.72
N ARG A 115 -2.97 5.29 22.62
CA ARG A 115 -4.02 5.88 23.47
C ARG A 115 -3.86 5.52 24.95
N TYR A 116 -3.39 4.31 25.24
CA TYR A 116 -3.22 3.81 26.61
C TYR A 116 -1.76 3.84 27.09
N ARG A 117 -0.86 4.47 26.33
CA ARG A 117 0.50 4.71 26.79
C ARG A 117 0.46 5.84 27.83
N PRO A 118 0.96 5.62 29.06
CA PRO A 118 1.03 6.65 30.09
C PRO A 118 2.00 7.78 29.72
#